data_AF-A0A8B6H2V1-F1
#
_entry.id   AF-A0A8B6H2V1-F1
#
_cell.length_a   1.000
_cell.length_b   1.000
_cell.length_c   1.000
_cell.angle_alpha   90.00
_cell.angle_beta   90.00
_cell.angle_gamma   90.00
#
_symmetry.space_group_name_H-M   'P 1'
#
loop_
_entity.id
_entity.type
_entity.pdbx_description
1 polymer ?
#
loop_
_entity_poly.entity_id
_entity_poly.type
_entity_poly.pdbx_seq_one_letter_code
_entity_poly.pdbx_strand_id
1 'polypeptide(L)'
;MNGKCEQFNDTLKSMLKNLCAESVKKWNELVPCALFAYCEVPHGETGFTLFELLYGWPVRGQMAILRGLFTGEDEKHSSVIEHILTIRNLLAAMPEIVKEKIKNCFAIPGKTDAKKKSKSRRKEFIELVKQVDSIYS
;
A
#
# COMPACT_ATOMS: atom_id res chain seq x y z
N MET A 1 5.11 -19.17 -13.32
CA MET A 1 4.96 -17.90 -12.56
C MET A 1 4.90 -18.15 -11.04
N ASN A 2 5.71 -19.03 -10.45
CA ASN A 2 5.62 -19.37 -9.01
C ASN A 2 6.91 -19.15 -8.19
N GLY A 3 7.97 -18.55 -8.78
CA GLY A 3 9.30 -18.53 -8.16
C GLY A 3 9.36 -17.85 -6.79
N LYS A 4 8.56 -16.81 -6.54
CA LYS A 4 8.53 -16.11 -5.24
C LYS A 4 7.87 -16.94 -4.13
N CYS A 5 6.81 -17.68 -4.44
CA CYS A 5 6.17 -18.58 -3.48
C CYS A 5 7.04 -19.80 -3.18
N GLU A 6 7.77 -20.31 -4.19
CA GLU A 6 8.74 -21.39 -4.02
C GLU A 6 9.91 -20.95 -3.14
N GLN A 7 10.49 -19.77 -3.39
CA GLN A 7 11.55 -19.20 -2.57
C GLN A 7 11.10 -18.93 -1.14
N PHE A 8 9.87 -18.44 -0.95
CA PHE A 8 9.25 -18.29 0.37
C PHE A 8 9.15 -19.65 1.09
N ASN A 9 8.54 -20.63 0.45
CA ASN A 9 8.33 -21.95 1.04
C ASN A 9 9.65 -22.65 1.37
N ASP A 10 10.68 -22.47 0.54
CA ASP A 10 11.99 -23.07 0.77
C ASP A 10 12.75 -22.36 1.90
N THR A 11 12.61 -21.04 2.03
CA THR A 11 13.17 -20.29 3.16
C THR A 11 12.49 -20.70 4.47
N LEU A 12 11.15 -20.82 4.47
CA LEU A 12 10.39 -21.25 5.65
C LEU A 12 10.75 -22.67 6.07
N LYS A 13 10.87 -23.60 5.11
CA LYS A 13 11.35 -24.97 5.37
C LYS A 13 12.75 -24.97 5.97
N SER A 14 13.66 -24.10 5.49
CA SER A 14 15.02 -23.99 6.01
C SER A 14 15.03 -23.48 7.46
N MET A 15 14.26 -22.43 7.77
CA MET A 15 14.10 -21.92 9.13
C MET A 15 13.52 -23.00 10.06
N LEU A 16 12.48 -23.70 9.64
CA LEU A 16 11.88 -24.78 10.42
C LEU A 16 12.84 -25.95 10.65
N LYS A 17 13.66 -26.32 9.66
CA LYS A 17 14.70 -27.34 9.84
C LYS A 17 15.73 -26.92 10.88
N ASN A 18 16.17 -25.67 10.86
CA ASN A 18 17.13 -25.14 11.83
C ASN A 18 16.52 -25.06 13.24
N LEU A 19 15.27 -24.61 13.36
CA LEU A 19 14.57 -24.52 14.65
C LEU A 19 14.21 -25.89 15.22
N CYS A 20 13.85 -26.84 14.37
CA CYS A 20 13.51 -28.21 14.79
C CYS A 20 14.72 -29.11 15.02
N ALA A 21 15.95 -28.64 14.73
CA ALA A 21 17.17 -29.41 14.94
C ALA A 21 17.36 -29.85 16.40
N GLU A 22 16.90 -29.04 17.36
CA GLU A 22 16.94 -29.37 18.80
C GLU A 22 15.71 -30.12 19.30
N SER A 23 14.53 -29.97 18.66
CA SER A 23 13.32 -30.69 19.08
C SER A 23 12.27 -30.84 17.97
N VAL A 24 12.37 -31.92 17.18
CA VAL A 24 11.42 -32.27 16.11
C VAL A 24 9.98 -32.43 16.63
N LYS A 25 9.80 -32.84 17.89
CA LYS A 25 8.47 -33.02 18.51
C LYS A 25 7.68 -31.73 18.71
N LYS A 26 8.32 -30.55 18.71
CA LYS A 26 7.69 -29.26 19.01
C LYS A 26 7.45 -28.38 17.79
N TRP A 27 7.46 -28.96 16.58
CA TRP A 27 7.30 -28.20 15.35
C TRP A 27 6.05 -27.29 15.33
N ASN A 28 4.93 -27.74 15.91
CA ASN A 28 3.70 -26.93 16.03
C ASN A 28 3.90 -25.64 16.83
N GLU A 29 4.73 -25.66 17.88
CA GLU A 29 5.04 -24.49 18.72
C GLU A 29 6.07 -23.57 18.05
N LEU A 30 6.92 -24.14 17.19
CA LEU A 30 7.99 -23.43 16.48
C LEU A 30 7.52 -22.75 15.20
N VAL A 31 6.40 -23.18 14.60
CA VAL A 31 5.82 -22.56 13.40
C VAL A 31 5.51 -21.07 13.61
N PRO A 32 4.80 -20.64 14.68
CA PRO A 32 4.60 -19.22 14.95
C PRO A 32 5.91 -18.45 15.12
N CYS A 33 6.92 -19.05 15.76
CA CYS A 33 8.23 -18.43 15.97
C CYS A 33 8.99 -18.24 14.64
N ALA A 34 8.95 -19.24 13.76
CA ALA A 34 9.55 -19.17 12.43
C ALA A 34 8.88 -18.11 11.56
N LEU A 35 7.55 -18.07 11.59
CA LEU A 35 6.77 -17.08 10.84
C LEU A 35 7.02 -15.66 11.38
N PHE A 36 7.11 -15.50 12.70
CA PHE A 36 7.43 -14.24 13.34
C PHE A 36 8.79 -13.70 12.89
N ALA A 37 9.83 -14.52 12.96
CA ALA A 37 11.17 -14.13 12.51
C ALA A 37 11.19 -13.76 11.02
N TYR A 38 10.43 -14.48 10.19
CA TYR A 38 10.32 -14.18 8.77
C TYR A 38 9.57 -12.87 8.50
N CYS A 39 8.50 -12.58 9.25
CA CYS A 39 7.64 -11.43 9.00
C CYS A 39 8.26 -10.10 9.41
N GLU A 40 9.21 -10.09 10.34
CA GLU A 40 9.85 -8.86 10.83
C GLU A 40 11.19 -8.53 10.15
N VAL A 41 11.80 -9.50 9.47
CA VAL A 41 13.08 -9.29 8.78
C VAL A 41 12.82 -8.75 7.38
N PRO A 42 13.35 -7.56 7.03
CA PRO A 42 13.24 -7.04 5.68
C PRO A 42 14.00 -7.94 4.70
N HIS A 43 13.36 -8.29 3.59
CA HIS A 43 14.00 -9.15 2.59
C HIS A 43 15.06 -8.37 1.83
N GLY A 44 16.30 -8.88 1.80
CA GLY A 44 17.48 -8.13 1.33
C GLY A 44 17.40 -7.56 -0.10
N GLU A 45 16.62 -8.18 -0.99
CA GLU A 45 16.45 -7.70 -2.37
C GLU A 45 15.35 -6.65 -2.52
N THR A 46 14.33 -6.67 -1.65
CA THR A 46 13.16 -5.80 -1.79
C THR A 46 13.15 -4.67 -0.76
N GLY A 47 13.90 -4.79 0.33
CA GLY A 47 13.89 -3.85 1.46
C GLY A 47 12.60 -3.87 2.29
N PHE A 48 11.54 -4.49 1.78
CA PHE A 48 10.25 -4.65 2.46
C PHE A 48 10.22 -5.92 3.31
N THR A 49 9.58 -5.80 4.46
CA THR A 49 9.15 -6.92 5.30
C THR A 49 7.93 -7.62 4.68
N LEU A 50 7.68 -8.87 5.06
CA LEU A 50 6.48 -9.58 4.57
C LEU A 50 5.19 -8.88 5.02
N PHE A 51 5.18 -8.28 6.21
CA PHE A 51 4.03 -7.51 6.70
C PHE A 51 3.73 -6.28 5.86
N GLU A 52 4.76 -5.55 5.43
CA GLU A 52 4.60 -4.42 4.51
C GLU A 52 4.04 -4.87 3.17
N LEU A 53 4.47 -6.02 2.67
CA LEU A 53 3.96 -6.55 1.41
C LEU A 53 2.51 -7.04 1.53
N LEU A 54 2.13 -7.61 2.67
CA LEU A 54 0.79 -8.17 2.88
C LEU A 54 -0.27 -7.08 3.14
N TYR A 55 0.10 -6.06 3.92
CA TYR A 55 -0.84 -5.02 4.35
C TYR A 55 -0.69 -3.69 3.58
N GLY A 56 0.39 -3.50 2.83
CA GLY A 56 0.65 -2.28 2.05
C GLY A 56 1.02 -1.06 2.90
N TRP A 57 1.19 -1.22 4.22
CA TRP A 57 1.70 -0.20 5.12
C TRP A 57 2.80 -0.79 6.02
N PRO A 58 3.72 0.03 6.54
CA PRO A 58 4.67 -0.40 7.58
C PRO A 58 3.90 -0.77 8.84
N VAL A 59 3.79 -2.08 9.10
CA VAL A 59 3.23 -2.58 10.36
C VAL A 59 4.30 -2.42 11.44
N ARG A 60 4.00 -1.65 12.49
CA ARG A 60 4.85 -1.62 13.68
C ARG A 60 4.73 -2.96 14.41
N GLY A 61 5.63 -3.89 14.08
CA GLY A 61 5.72 -5.22 14.69
C GLY A 61 6.19 -5.19 16.14
N GLN A 62 6.10 -6.33 16.83
CA GLN A 62 6.49 -6.45 18.23
C GLN A 62 7.97 -6.11 18.45
N MET A 63 8.86 -6.46 17.52
CA MET A 63 10.27 -6.05 17.58
C MET A 63 10.49 -4.58 17.27
N ALA A 64 9.63 -3.93 16.50
CA ALA A 64 9.73 -2.48 16.31
C ALA A 64 9.36 -1.73 17.59
N ILE A 65 8.35 -2.21 18.32
CA ILE A 65 7.99 -1.71 19.65
C ILE A 65 9.12 -1.99 20.64
N LEU A 66 9.62 -3.23 20.67
CA LEU A 66 10.70 -3.62 21.57
C LEU A 66 11.96 -2.79 21.30
N ARG A 67 12.33 -2.58 20.02
CA ARG A 67 13.43 -1.69 19.65
C ARG A 67 13.19 -0.28 20.18
N GLY A 68 12.03 0.33 19.95
CA GLY A 68 11.71 1.67 20.44
C GLY A 68 11.83 1.80 21.97
N LEU A 69 11.36 0.78 22.72
CA LEU A 69 11.51 0.73 24.17
C LEU A 69 12.99 0.63 24.60
N PHE A 70 13.81 -0.12 23.87
CA PHE A 70 15.22 -0.32 24.19
C PHE A 70 16.12 0.86 23.77
N THR A 71 15.87 1.49 22.62
CA THR A 71 16.61 2.69 22.17
C THR A 71 16.08 3.98 22.78
N GLY A 72 14.93 3.95 23.46
CA GLY A 72 14.27 5.14 23.99
C GLY A 72 13.73 6.08 22.91
N GLU A 73 13.73 5.62 21.65
CA GLU A 73 13.16 6.31 20.49
C GLU A 73 11.66 6.02 20.36
N ASP A 74 10.94 5.99 21.48
CA ASP A 74 9.49 6.01 21.39
C ASP A 74 9.09 7.37 20.84
N GLU A 75 8.79 7.39 19.53
CA GLU A 75 7.97 8.42 18.92
C GLU A 75 6.81 8.67 19.86
N LYS A 76 6.82 9.85 20.48
CA LYS A 76 5.85 10.30 21.46
C LYS A 76 4.47 10.19 20.82
N HIS A 77 3.80 9.07 21.04
CA HIS A 77 2.53 8.84 20.42
C HIS A 77 1.56 9.85 21.00
N SER A 78 1.09 10.75 20.13
CA SER A 78 -0.09 11.52 20.43
C SER A 78 -1.17 10.52 20.82
N SER A 79 -1.78 10.73 21.99
CA SER A 79 -2.89 9.89 22.45
C SER A 79 -3.88 9.68 21.29
N VAL A 80 -4.56 8.53 21.22
CA VAL A 80 -5.61 8.29 20.21
C VAL A 80 -6.58 9.47 20.13
N ILE A 81 -6.86 10.09 21.28
CA ILE A 81 -7.66 11.30 21.41
C ILE A 81 -7.03 12.48 20.66
N GLU A 82 -5.73 12.72 20.85
CA GLU A 82 -4.97 13.80 20.23
C GLU A 82 -4.86 13.62 18.71
N HIS A 83 -4.75 12.37 18.24
CA HIS A 83 -4.82 12.05 16.82
C HIS A 83 -6.21 12.32 16.22
N ILE A 84 -7.28 11.90 16.89
CA ILE A 84 -8.66 12.15 16.46
C ILE A 84 -8.96 13.65 16.44
N LEU A 85 -8.49 14.40 17.44
CA LEU A 85 -8.63 15.87 17.49
C LEU A 85 -7.88 16.53 16.31
N THR A 86 -6.68 16.04 15.99
CA THR A 86 -5.90 16.54 14.85
C THR A 86 -6.63 16.31 13.53
N ILE A 87 -7.17 15.10 13.31
CA ILE A 87 -7.96 14.79 12.11
C ILE A 87 -9.21 15.66 12.05
N ARG A 88 -9.93 15.82 13.16
CA ARG A 88 -11.14 16.66 13.22
C ARG A 88 -10.83 18.11 12.85
N ASN A 89 -9.74 18.67 13.39
CA ASN A 89 -9.30 20.03 13.09
C ASN A 89 -8.87 20.19 11.63
N LEU A 90 -8.18 19.20 11.07
CA LEU A 90 -7.80 19.17 9.66
C LEU A 90 -9.03 19.12 8.74
N LEU A 91 -10.01 18.27 9.04
CA LEU A 91 -11.27 18.19 8.29
C LEU A 91 -12.09 19.48 8.39
N ALA A 92 -12.08 20.15 9.55
CA ALA A 92 -12.74 21.44 9.74
C ALA A 92 -12.07 22.58 8.93
N ALA A 93 -10.75 22.51 8.71
CA ALA A 93 -9.99 23.47 7.91
C ALA A 93 -10.02 23.18 6.39
N MET A 94 -10.24 21.92 6.00
CA MET A 94 -10.35 21.47 4.62
C MET A 94 -11.30 22.29 3.71
N PRO A 95 -12.52 22.70 4.12
CA PRO A 95 -13.45 23.39 3.22
C PRO A 95 -12.93 24.73 2.70
N GLU A 96 -12.17 25.49 3.48
CA GLU A 96 -11.61 26.77 3.01
C GLU A 96 -10.47 26.54 2.01
N ILE A 97 -9.60 25.57 2.28
CA ILE A 97 -8.51 25.16 1.38
C ILE A 97 -9.07 24.64 0.05
N VAL A 98 -10.15 23.86 0.12
CA VAL A 98 -10.82 23.30 -1.06
C VAL A 98 -11.51 24.40 -1.86
N LYS A 99 -12.23 25.34 -1.22
CA LYS A 99 -12.83 26.50 -1.91
C LYS A 99 -11.77 27.37 -2.59
N GLU A 100 -10.64 27.60 -1.94
CA GLU A 100 -9.54 28.40 -2.47
C GLU A 100 -8.86 27.69 -3.65
N LYS A 101 -8.51 26.41 -3.52
CA LYS A 101 -7.95 25.61 -4.62
C LYS A 101 -8.92 25.46 -5.78
N ILE A 102 -10.22 25.34 -5.51
CA ILE A 102 -11.27 25.28 -6.54
C ILE A 102 -11.31 26.60 -7.31
N LYS A 103 -11.37 27.75 -6.61
CA LYS A 103 -11.35 29.08 -7.26
C LYS A 103 -10.08 29.27 -8.09
N ASN A 104 -8.92 28.91 -7.54
CA ASN A 104 -7.64 29.04 -8.25
C ASN A 104 -7.53 28.08 -9.45
N CYS A 105 -8.09 26.86 -9.38
CA CYS A 105 -8.10 25.91 -10.49
C CYS A 105 -9.06 26.33 -11.63
N PHE A 106 -10.14 27.03 -11.30
CA PHE A 106 -11.06 27.65 -12.27
C PHE A 106 -10.55 28.98 -12.84
N ALA A 107 -9.57 29.61 -12.20
CA ALA A 107 -8.94 30.84 -12.68
C ALA A 107 -7.79 30.61 -13.68
N ILE A 108 -7.37 29.36 -13.94
CA ILE A 108 -6.34 29.06 -14.95
C ILE A 108 -6.95 29.11 -16.37
N PRO A 109 -6.57 30.08 -17.22
CA PRO A 109 -7.09 30.18 -18.57
C PRO A 109 -6.34 29.17 -19.45
N GLY A 110 -6.91 27.98 -19.65
CA GLY A 110 -6.28 26.99 -20.54
C GLY A 110 -6.98 25.62 -20.70
N LYS A 111 -8.12 25.38 -20.05
CA LYS A 111 -8.84 24.08 -20.14
C LYS A 111 -10.13 24.12 -20.98
N THR A 112 -10.31 25.15 -21.81
CA THR A 112 -11.40 25.17 -22.81
C THR A 112 -11.11 24.27 -24.01
N ASP A 113 -9.83 24.04 -24.34
CA ASP A 113 -9.44 23.28 -25.54
C ASP A 113 -9.47 21.75 -25.36
N ALA A 114 -9.21 21.26 -24.15
CA ALA A 114 -9.23 19.82 -23.85
C ALA A 114 -10.65 19.22 -23.93
N LYS A 115 -11.68 19.97 -23.48
CA LYS A 115 -13.09 19.53 -23.59
C LYS A 115 -13.57 19.52 -25.04
N LYS A 116 -13.11 20.45 -25.88
CA LYS A 116 -13.46 20.51 -27.31
C LYS A 116 -12.85 19.34 -28.10
N LYS A 117 -11.60 18.97 -27.80
CA LYS A 117 -10.88 17.83 -28.43
C LYS A 117 -11.45 16.45 -28.04
N SER A 118 -12.09 16.32 -26.87
CA SER A 118 -12.80 15.09 -26.48
C SER A 118 -14.14 14.94 -27.20
N LYS A 119 -14.85 16.06 -27.45
CA LYS A 119 -16.13 16.07 -28.17
C LYS A 119 -15.97 15.82 -29.68
N SER A 120 -14.86 16.26 -30.30
CA SER A 120 -14.55 15.99 -31.72
C SER A 120 -14.28 14.51 -31.99
N ARG A 121 -13.42 13.88 -31.17
CA ARG A 121 -13.06 12.46 -31.31
C ARG A 121 -14.25 11.50 -31.15
N ARG A 122 -15.23 11.85 -30.30
CA ARG A 122 -16.48 11.07 -30.19
C ARG A 122 -17.35 11.16 -31.45
N LYS A 123 -17.36 12.30 -32.15
CA LYS A 123 -18.12 12.43 -33.40
C LYS A 123 -17.47 11.62 -34.53
N GLU A 124 -16.14 11.73 -34.67
CA GLU A 124 -15.36 10.96 -35.64
C GLU A 124 -15.52 9.44 -35.42
N PHE A 125 -15.53 8.98 -34.16
CA PHE A 125 -15.75 7.57 -33.84
C PHE A 125 -17.16 7.09 -34.21
N ILE A 126 -18.19 7.90 -33.99
CA ILE A 126 -19.58 7.57 -34.38
C ILE A 126 -19.73 7.54 -35.91
N GLU A 127 -19.03 8.42 -36.63
CA GLU A 127 -19.01 8.44 -38.10
C GLU A 127 -18.39 7.15 -38.67
N LEU A 128 -17.26 6.72 -38.09
CA LEU A 128 -16.58 5.48 -38.47
C LEU A 128 -17.42 4.24 -38.19
N VAL A 129 -18.10 4.18 -37.04
CA VAL A 129 -19.00 3.06 -36.71
C VAL A 129 -20.14 2.96 -37.73
N LYS A 130 -20.73 4.10 -38.14
CA LYS A 130 -21.77 4.10 -39.18
C LYS A 130 -21.27 3.67 -40.56
N GLN A 131 -20.02 4.01 -40.91
CA GLN A 131 -19.42 3.56 -42.16
C GLN A 131 -19.16 2.05 -42.16
N VAL A 132 -18.72 1.50 -41.02
CA VAL A 132 -18.52 0.05 -40.87
C VAL A 132 -19.85 -0.69 -40.94
N ASP A 133 -20.89 -0.22 -40.25
CA ASP A 133 -22.22 -0.86 -40.28
C ASP A 133 -22.85 -0.82 -41.68
N SER A 134 -22.53 0.19 -42.50
CA SER A 134 -22.99 0.30 -43.90
C SER A 134 -22.26 -0.63 -44.87
N ILE A 135 -21.11 -1.21 -44.50
CA ILE A 135 -20.36 -2.16 -45.33
C ILE A 135 -20.86 -3.59 -45.12
N TYR A 136 -21.48 -3.86 -43.97
CA TYR A 136 -21.96 -5.18 -43.56
C TYR A 136 -23.48 -5.38 -43.69
N SER A 137 -24.19 -4.44 -44.31
CA SER A 137 -25.61 -4.54 -44.67
C SER A 137 -25.82 -4.45 -46.17
#